data_AF-A0A150AM19-F1
#
_entry.id   AF-A0A150AM19-F1
#
_cell.length_a   1.000
_cell.length_b   1.000
_cell.length_c   1.000
_cell.angle_alpha   90.00
_cell.angle_beta   90.00
_cell.angle_gamma   90.00
#
_symmetry.space_group_name_H-M   'P 1'
#
loop_
_entity.id
_entity.type
_entity.pdbx_description
1 polymer ?
#
loop_
_entity_poly.entity_id
_entity_poly.type
_entity_poly.pdbx_seq_one_letter_code
_entity_poly.pdbx_strand_id
1 'polypeptide(L)'
;MLVFRLVVGLLGLIAITTGANDLWNGASVEGDFGKHLGDNVKDPTLNFTIRFLGAIWMGFGTFLILFITNLKRYDHALILAFSIIIIGGIGRFISTRQFGIEKGNEVMTYAILSVELLLVPTLLIWYLFSIRNSL
;
A
#
# COMPACT_ATOMS: atom_id res chain seq x y z
N MET A 1 4.41 18.00 -13.61
CA MET A 1 3.95 18.01 -12.20
C MET A 1 2.54 17.45 -12.01
N LEU A 2 1.55 17.80 -12.85
CA LEU A 2 0.17 17.30 -12.71
C LEU A 2 0.08 15.76 -12.75
N VAL A 3 0.71 15.12 -13.73
CA VAL A 3 0.69 13.65 -13.88
C VAL A 3 1.21 12.94 -12.62
N PHE A 4 2.33 13.40 -12.06
CA PHE A 4 2.87 12.84 -10.80
C PHE A 4 1.85 12.95 -9.66
N ARG A 5 1.23 14.13 -9.48
CA ARG A 5 0.21 14.34 -8.45
C ARG A 5 -1.01 13.45 -8.66
N LEU A 6 -1.43 13.23 -9.91
CA LEU A 6 -2.55 12.33 -10.23
C LEU A 6 -2.21 10.88 -9.88
N VAL A 7 -1.04 10.38 -10.27
CA VAL A 7 -0.65 8.99 -9.98
C VAL A 7 -0.51 8.76 -8.48
N VAL A 8 0.16 9.66 -7.76
CA VAL A 8 0.29 9.55 -6.29
C VAL A 8 -1.06 9.74 -5.60
N GLY A 9 -1.92 10.61 -6.13
CA GLY A 9 -3.28 10.80 -5.66
C GLY A 9 -4.12 9.53 -5.81
N LEU A 10 -4.04 8.85 -6.95
CA LEU A 10 -4.71 7.57 -7.18
C LEU A 10 -4.19 6.48 -6.24
N LEU A 11 -2.88 6.40 -6.00
CA LEU A 11 -2.32 5.48 -5.00
C LEU A 11 -2.84 5.78 -3.58
N GLY A 12 -2.91 7.06 -3.21
CA GLY A 12 -3.50 7.49 -1.94
C GLY A 12 -4.97 7.08 -1.80
N LEU A 13 -5.76 7.28 -2.86
CA LEU A 13 -7.17 6.88 -2.89
C LEU A 13 -7.35 5.37 -2.78
N ILE A 14 -6.56 4.59 -3.50
CA ILE A 14 -6.56 3.12 -3.39
C ILE A 14 -6.28 2.73 -1.93
N ALA A 15 -5.23 3.28 -1.33
CA ALA A 15 -4.87 2.99 0.06
C ALA A 15 -5.97 3.35 1.07
N ILE A 16 -6.63 4.50 0.88
CA ILE A 16 -7.78 4.90 1.70
C ILE A 16 -8.92 3.89 1.56
N THR A 17 -9.30 3.55 0.32
CA THR A 17 -10.45 2.67 0.07
C THR A 17 -10.22 1.25 0.57
N THR A 18 -9.04 0.66 0.32
CA THR A 18 -8.73 -0.69 0.81
C THR A 18 -8.53 -0.70 2.32
N GLY A 19 -7.84 0.31 2.88
CA GLY A 19 -7.64 0.41 4.33
C GLY A 19 -8.96 0.62 5.10
N ALA A 20 -9.89 1.41 4.56
CA ALA A 20 -11.24 1.55 5.11
C ALA A 20 -12.02 0.23 5.07
N ASN A 21 -11.86 -0.55 3.99
CA ASN A 21 -12.47 -1.86 3.86
C ASN A 21 -11.92 -2.83 4.93
N ASP A 22 -10.60 -2.91 5.09
CA ASP A 22 -9.94 -3.77 6.10
C ASP A 22 -10.33 -3.35 7.53
N LEU A 23 -10.43 -2.04 7.79
CA LEU A 23 -10.86 -1.50 9.07
C LEU A 23 -12.31 -1.88 9.41
N TRP A 24 -13.21 -1.85 8.42
CA TRP A 24 -14.64 -2.13 8.64
C TRP A 24 -14.94 -3.63 8.74
N ASN A 25 -14.35 -4.40 7.84
CA ASN A 25 -14.67 -5.81 7.63
C ASN A 25 -13.67 -6.77 8.30
N GLY A 26 -12.47 -6.30 8.68
CA GLY A 26 -11.45 -7.13 9.32
C GLY A 26 -10.97 -8.29 8.43
N ALA A 27 -10.70 -9.44 9.04
CA ALA A 27 -10.19 -10.62 8.33
C ALA A 27 -11.21 -11.23 7.34
N SER A 28 -12.47 -10.78 7.36
CA SER A 28 -13.47 -11.21 6.37
C SER A 28 -13.19 -10.67 4.98
N VAL A 29 -12.50 -9.53 4.85
CA VAL A 29 -11.98 -9.06 3.56
C VAL A 29 -10.96 -10.05 3.04
N GLU A 30 -10.02 -10.45 3.90
CA GLU A 30 -9.02 -11.46 3.56
C GLU A 30 -9.65 -12.83 3.28
N GLY A 31 -10.90 -13.09 3.67
CA GLY A 31 -11.68 -14.25 3.21
C GLY A 31 -11.89 -14.30 1.69
N ASP A 32 -11.86 -13.15 0.99
CA ASP A 32 -11.83 -13.09 -0.48
C ASP A 32 -10.40 -13.28 -1.05
N PHE A 33 -9.36 -12.91 -0.29
CA PHE A 33 -7.94 -13.02 -0.64
C PHE A 33 -7.24 -14.27 -0.07
N GLY A 34 -8.00 -15.11 0.64
CA GLY A 34 -7.53 -16.15 1.56
C GLY A 34 -8.72 -17.04 1.92
N LYS A 35 -9.38 -17.57 0.88
CA LYS A 35 -10.60 -18.41 0.97
C LYS A 35 -10.45 -19.64 1.88
N HIS A 36 -9.25 -19.93 2.35
CA HIS A 36 -8.91 -21.01 3.26
C HIS A 36 -8.80 -20.60 4.73
N LEU A 37 -9.01 -19.32 5.09
CA LEU A 37 -9.00 -18.90 6.50
C LEU A 37 -10.09 -19.64 7.31
N GLY A 38 -11.19 -20.07 6.69
CA GLY A 38 -12.21 -20.89 7.35
C GLY A 38 -12.71 -20.27 8.66
N ASP A 39 -12.66 -21.03 9.75
CA ASP A 39 -13.03 -20.52 11.08
C ASP A 39 -12.03 -19.50 11.65
N ASN A 40 -10.79 -19.41 11.13
CA ASN A 40 -9.80 -18.42 11.58
C ASN A 40 -10.20 -16.99 11.24
N VAL A 41 -11.14 -16.78 10.30
CA VAL A 41 -11.74 -15.45 10.04
C VAL A 41 -12.43 -14.89 11.29
N LYS A 42 -12.83 -15.75 12.23
CA LYS A 42 -13.45 -15.35 13.50
C LYS A 42 -12.44 -15.14 14.63
N ASP A 43 -11.14 -15.36 14.40
CA ASP A 43 -10.11 -15.13 15.41
C ASP A 43 -10.12 -13.65 15.83
N PRO A 44 -10.40 -13.34 17.10
CA PRO A 44 -10.39 -11.96 17.61
C PRO A 44 -9.04 -11.28 17.46
N THR A 45 -7.93 -12.01 17.63
CA THR A 45 -6.57 -11.46 17.55
C THR A 45 -6.20 -11.10 16.12
N LEU A 46 -6.57 -11.95 15.16
CA LEU A 46 -6.40 -11.65 13.74
C LEU A 46 -7.21 -10.41 13.34
N ASN A 47 -8.50 -10.36 13.68
CA ASN A 47 -9.35 -9.22 13.35
C ASN A 47 -8.88 -7.91 13.98
N PHE A 48 -8.45 -7.95 15.25
CA PHE A 48 -7.85 -6.80 15.91
C PHE A 48 -6.65 -6.26 15.13
N THR A 49 -5.77 -7.15 14.68
CA THR A 49 -4.55 -6.81 13.95
C THR A 49 -4.85 -6.26 12.55
N ILE A 50 -5.72 -6.92 11.78
CA ILE A 50 -6.10 -6.49 10.43
C ILE A 50 -6.78 -5.12 10.46
N ARG A 51 -7.70 -4.90 11.40
CA ARG A 51 -8.39 -3.60 11.51
C ARG A 51 -7.42 -2.47 11.86
N PHE A 52 -6.48 -2.73 12.76
CA PHE A 52 -5.44 -1.75 13.09
C PHE A 52 -4.54 -1.44 11.89
N LEU A 53 -4.10 -2.46 11.16
CA LEU A 53 -3.29 -2.27 9.95
C LEU A 53 -4.08 -1.53 8.85
N GLY A 54 -5.37 -1.83 8.69
CA GLY A 54 -6.28 -1.13 7.79
C GLY A 54 -6.39 0.36 8.12
N ALA A 55 -6.51 0.72 9.41
CA ALA A 55 -6.49 2.11 9.84
C ALA A 55 -5.16 2.82 9.54
N ILE A 56 -4.01 2.15 9.78
CA ILE A 56 -2.68 2.68 9.43
C ILE A 56 -2.59 2.91 7.92
N TRP A 57 -3.01 1.94 7.11
CA TRP A 57 -2.96 2.00 5.65
C TRP A 57 -3.85 3.11 5.10
N MET A 58 -5.05 3.28 5.66
CA MET A 58 -5.96 4.38 5.33
C MET A 58 -5.34 5.75 5.70
N GLY A 59 -4.74 5.86 6.89
CA GLY A 59 -4.04 7.07 7.31
C GLY A 59 -2.85 7.39 6.40
N PHE A 60 -2.10 6.38 6.00
CA PHE A 60 -1.01 6.50 5.04
C PHE A 60 -1.49 7.02 3.68
N GLY A 61 -2.59 6.49 3.15
CA GLY A 61 -3.22 6.99 1.93
C GLY A 61 -3.66 8.46 2.06
N THR A 62 -4.22 8.83 3.22
CA THR A 62 -4.60 10.22 3.53
C THR A 62 -3.37 11.15 3.52
N PHE A 63 -2.24 10.71 4.07
CA PHE A 63 -0.99 11.46 4.01
C PHE A 63 -0.46 11.62 2.59
N LEU A 64 -0.56 10.62 1.72
CA LEU A 64 -0.19 10.77 0.31
C LEU A 64 -1.02 11.87 -0.37
N ILE A 65 -2.33 11.92 -0.12
CA ILE A 65 -3.21 13.00 -0.64
C ILE A 65 -2.78 14.36 -0.09
N LEU A 66 -2.44 14.45 1.20
CA LEU A 66 -1.94 15.69 1.79
C LEU A 66 -0.61 16.13 1.16
N PHE A 67 0.34 15.22 0.99
CA PHE A 67 1.69 15.55 0.51
C PHE A 67 1.67 16.11 -0.91
N ILE A 68 0.78 15.61 -1.77
CA ILE A 68 0.63 16.14 -3.13
C ILE A 68 -0.01 17.53 -3.19
N THR A 69 -0.52 18.11 -2.09
CA THR A 69 -1.01 19.50 -2.08
C THR A 69 0.15 20.49 -2.15
N ASN A 70 1.24 20.22 -1.41
CA ASN A 70 2.44 21.06 -1.34
C ASN A 70 3.71 20.20 -1.25
N LEU A 71 4.19 19.78 -2.43
CA LEU A 71 5.36 18.91 -2.56
C LEU A 71 6.63 19.50 -1.92
N LYS A 72 6.81 20.83 -1.97
CA LYS A 72 7.98 21.50 -1.39
C LYS A 72 7.97 21.42 0.13
N ARG A 73 6.81 21.62 0.75
CA ARG A 73 6.63 21.49 2.21
C ARG A 73 6.82 20.05 2.70
N TYR A 74 6.35 19.08 1.92
CA TYR A 74 6.30 17.66 2.31
C TYR A 74 7.38 16.79 1.65
N ASP A 75 8.45 17.41 1.13
CA ASP A 75 9.48 16.74 0.33
C ASP A 75 10.03 15.46 0.99
N HIS A 76 10.54 15.58 2.21
CA HIS A 76 11.14 14.45 2.92
C HIS A 76 10.07 13.44 3.39
N ALA A 77 8.86 13.91 3.70
CA ALA A 77 7.77 13.04 4.10
C ALA A 77 7.29 12.15 2.94
N LEU A 78 7.26 12.68 1.72
CA LEU A 78 6.94 11.92 0.52
C LEU A 78 8.01 10.88 0.18
N ILE A 79 9.29 11.25 0.30
CA ILE A 79 10.41 10.30 0.14
C ILE A 79 10.28 9.16 1.15
N LEU A 80 10.04 9.49 2.43
CA LEU A 80 9.86 8.49 3.48
C LEU A 80 8.66 7.58 3.20
N ALA A 81 7.54 8.16 2.76
CA ALA A 81 6.34 7.39 2.43
C ALA A 81 6.62 6.35 1.33
N PHE A 82 7.26 6.75 0.23
CA PHE A 82 7.64 5.80 -0.82
C PHE A 82 8.61 4.73 -0.32
N SER A 83 9.61 5.11 0.47
CA SER A 83 10.55 4.15 1.07
C SER A 83 9.84 3.10 1.93
N ILE A 84 8.84 3.50 2.72
CA ILE A 84 8.05 2.56 3.55
C ILE A 84 7.30 1.55 2.68
N ILE A 85 6.67 1.99 1.59
CA ILE A 85 5.97 1.07 0.68
C ILE A 85 6.95 0.08 0.04
N ILE A 86 8.14 0.54 -0.37
CA ILE A 86 9.17 -0.31 -0.96
C ILE A 86 9.64 -1.37 0.05
N ILE A 87 9.88 -0.97 1.30
CA ILE A 87 10.23 -1.90 2.39
C ILE A 87 9.11 -2.92 2.62
N GLY A 88 7.84 -2.47 2.60
CA GLY A 88 6.67 -3.35 2.64
C GLY A 88 6.65 -4.38 1.50
N GLY A 89 6.92 -3.93 0.28
CA GLY A 89 7.04 -4.80 -0.90
C GLY A 89 8.16 -5.83 -0.78
N ILE A 90 9.31 -5.46 -0.19
CA ILE A 90 10.40 -6.40 0.09
C ILE A 90 9.93 -7.47 1.08
N GLY A 91 9.26 -7.06 2.16
CA GLY A 91 8.67 -7.99 3.13
C GLY A 91 7.67 -8.95 2.49
N ARG A 92 6.78 -8.44 1.62
CA ARG A 92 5.84 -9.26 0.85
C ARG A 92 6.55 -10.21 -0.11
N PHE A 93 7.58 -9.76 -0.81
CA PHE A 93 8.37 -10.64 -1.69
C PHE A 93 9.04 -11.78 -0.92
N ILE A 94 9.65 -11.48 0.24
CA ILE A 94 10.22 -12.50 1.12
C ILE A 94 9.15 -13.51 1.55
N SER A 95 7.97 -13.03 1.95
CA SER A 95 6.84 -13.89 2.31
C SER A 95 6.43 -14.83 1.17
N THR A 96 6.29 -14.32 -0.07
CA THR A 96 5.97 -15.18 -1.22
C THR A 96 7.04 -16.24 -1.52
N ARG A 97 8.31 -15.97 -1.19
CA ARG A 97 9.40 -16.94 -1.34
C ARG A 97 9.40 -17.99 -0.23
N GLN A 98 9.02 -17.62 0.98
CA GLN A 98 9.01 -18.50 2.16
C GLN A 98 7.78 -19.40 2.20
N PHE A 99 6.60 -18.84 1.95
CA PHE A 99 5.31 -19.51 2.13
C PHE A 99 4.61 -19.83 0.81
N GLY A 100 5.16 -19.37 -0.32
CA GLY A 100 4.54 -19.50 -1.63
C GLY A 100 3.44 -18.47 -1.87
N ILE A 101 2.71 -18.66 -2.96
CA ILE A 101 1.53 -17.87 -3.32
C ILE A 101 0.35 -18.84 -3.37
N GLU A 102 -0.79 -18.43 -2.83
CA GLU A 102 -2.01 -19.21 -2.88
C GLU A 102 -2.52 -19.33 -4.32
N LYS A 103 -2.93 -20.55 -4.70
CA LYS A 103 -3.49 -20.81 -6.02
C LYS A 103 -4.79 -20.03 -6.23
N GLY A 104 -4.90 -19.32 -7.34
CA GLY A 104 -6.03 -18.45 -7.68
C GLY A 104 -5.84 -16.98 -7.29
N ASN A 105 -4.83 -16.65 -6.49
CA ASN A 105 -4.49 -15.29 -6.07
C ASN A 105 -3.19 -14.76 -6.70
N GLU A 106 -2.65 -15.45 -7.69
CA GLU A 106 -1.35 -15.13 -8.30
C GLU A 106 -1.37 -13.75 -8.96
N VAL A 107 -2.38 -13.48 -9.79
CA VAL A 107 -2.51 -12.21 -10.53
C VAL A 107 -2.51 -11.02 -9.58
N MET A 108 -3.30 -11.10 -8.50
CA MET A 108 -3.43 -10.03 -7.54
C MET A 108 -2.16 -9.85 -6.70
N THR A 109 -1.56 -10.95 -6.26
CA THR A 109 -0.28 -10.92 -5.53
C THR A 109 0.82 -10.26 -6.35
N TYR A 110 0.94 -10.64 -7.63
CA TYR A 110 1.92 -10.03 -8.53
C TYR A 110 1.59 -8.57 -8.87
N ALA A 111 0.31 -8.20 -8.98
CA ALA A 111 -0.08 -6.81 -9.21
C ALA A 111 0.33 -5.92 -8.03
N ILE A 112 0.06 -6.36 -6.79
CA ILE A 112 0.46 -5.67 -5.56
C ILE A 112 1.99 -5.54 -5.50
N LEU A 113 2.72 -6.64 -5.68
CA LEU A 113 4.19 -6.61 -5.71
C LEU A 113 4.74 -5.69 -6.80
N SER A 114 4.10 -5.65 -7.97
CA SER A 114 4.50 -4.75 -9.06
C SER A 114 4.29 -3.28 -8.69
N VAL A 115 3.22 -2.96 -7.96
CA VAL A 115 3.02 -1.60 -7.45
C VAL A 115 4.14 -1.24 -6.47
N GLU A 116 4.42 -2.11 -5.50
CA GLU A 116 5.35 -1.80 -4.41
C GLU A 116 6.82 -1.83 -4.82
N LEU A 117 7.21 -2.73 -5.73
CA LEU A 117 8.60 -2.97 -6.11
C LEU A 117 8.96 -2.44 -7.51
N LEU A 118 8.00 -2.01 -8.31
CA LEU A 118 8.28 -1.39 -9.63
C LEU A 118 7.71 0.03 -9.70
N LEU A 119 6.40 0.21 -9.51
CA LEU A 119 5.76 1.52 -9.66
C LEU A 119 6.27 2.54 -8.64
N VAL A 120 6.27 2.20 -7.35
CA VAL A 120 6.68 3.14 -6.29
C VAL A 120 8.17 3.51 -6.36
N PRO A 121 9.11 2.58 -6.59
CA PRO A 121 10.50 2.95 -6.87
C PRO A 121 10.64 3.88 -8.09
N THR A 122 9.88 3.61 -9.16
CA THR A 122 9.87 4.46 -10.35
C THR A 122 9.35 5.87 -10.03
N LEU A 123 8.29 5.98 -9.21
CA LEU A 123 7.77 7.27 -8.74
C LEU A 123 8.77 8.00 -7.85
N LEU A 124 9.48 7.30 -6.97
CA LEU A 124 10.52 7.90 -6.11
C LEU A 124 11.68 8.43 -6.95
N ILE A 125 12.16 7.65 -7.92
CA ILE A 125 13.20 8.09 -8.86
C ILE A 125 12.71 9.30 -9.65
N TRP A 126 11.51 9.25 -10.23
CA TRP A 126 10.94 10.37 -10.98
C TRP A 126 10.79 11.63 -10.12
N TYR A 127 10.39 11.45 -8.86
CA TYR A 127 10.30 12.54 -7.90
C TYR A 127 11.67 13.19 -7.66
N LEU A 128 12.68 12.39 -7.33
CA LEU A 128 14.02 12.87 -6.98
C LEU A 128 14.72 13.57 -8.14
N PHE A 129 14.63 13.03 -9.36
CA PHE A 129 15.38 13.54 -10.50
C PHE A 129 14.66 14.63 -11.29
N SER A 130 13.33 14.62 -11.34
CA SER A 130 12.58 15.56 -12.18
C SER A 130 11.72 16.53 -11.38
N ILE A 131 10.90 16.02 -10.46
CA ILE A 131 9.91 16.86 -9.77
C ILE A 131 10.58 17.76 -8.73
N ARG A 132 11.44 17.19 -7.89
CA ARG A 132 12.11 17.90 -6.78
C ARG A 132 12.98 19.05 -7.26
N ASN A 133 13.69 18.86 -8.37
CA ASN A 133 14.53 19.89 -8.99
C ASN A 133 13.72 21.04 -9.64
N SER A 134 12.40 20.88 -9.76
CA SER A 134 11.49 21.87 -10.35
C SER A 134 10.62 22.61 -9.31
N LEU A 135 10.87 22.42 -8.00
CA LEU A 135 10.12 23.02 -6.86
C LEU A 135 10.82 24.26 -6.28
#